data_AF-A0A8T3X253-F1
#
_entry.id   AF-A0A8T3X253-F1
#
_cell.length_a   1.000
_cell.length_b   1.000
_cell.length_c   1.000
_cell.angle_alpha   90.00
_cell.angle_beta   90.00
_cell.angle_gamma   90.00
#
_symmetry.space_group_name_H-M   'P 1'
#
loop_
_entity.id
_entity.type
_entity.pdbx_description
1 polymer ?
#
loop_
_entity_poly.entity_id
_entity_poly.type
_entity_poly.pdbx_seq_one_letter_code
_entity_poly.pdbx_strand_id
1 'polypeptide(L)'
;MANPFEILVTNLEAMGFFGFFLPFLFILAVTFAALLKTKVLGEDKKIIGSISLVLAFFIVGFGGPAIAIFFTTLFGFGTVVLAGLLVIILFLAMTGGDVSKMMSGGGVKYALVAVGIIVFFVAAGTAFGIRVTDVTWSIVLVILIIGASITFLMKG
;
A
#
# COMPACT_ATOMS: atom_id res chain seq x y z
N MET A 1 10.70 -27.13 13.55
CA MET A 1 10.46 -26.21 14.69
C MET A 1 10.15 -24.86 14.08
N ALA A 2 9.01 -24.25 14.41
CA ALA A 2 8.71 -22.90 13.94
C ALA A 2 9.78 -21.93 14.47
N ASN A 3 10.25 -21.00 13.64
CA ASN A 3 11.24 -20.04 14.09
C ASN A 3 10.58 -19.03 15.06
N PRO A 4 11.34 -18.35 15.96
CA PRO A 4 10.75 -17.42 16.92
C PRO A 4 9.95 -16.28 16.31
N PHE A 5 10.29 -15.86 15.09
CA PHE A 5 9.59 -14.81 14.37
C PHE A 5 8.22 -15.28 13.85
N GLU A 6 8.12 -16.49 13.32
CA GLU A 6 6.85 -17.11 12.92
C GLU A 6 5.89 -17.20 14.10
N ILE A 7 6.38 -17.63 15.27
CA ILE A 7 5.58 -17.70 16.50
C ILE A 7 5.05 -16.31 16.89
N LEU A 8 5.90 -15.28 16.80
CA LEU A 8 5.48 -13.90 17.08
C LEU A 8 4.39 -13.44 16.12
N VAL A 9 4.58 -13.64 14.82
CA VAL A 9 3.62 -13.23 13.79
C VAL A 9 2.28 -13.95 13.96
N THR A 10 2.30 -15.27 14.19
CA THR A 10 1.07 -16.04 14.44
C THR A 10 0.34 -15.57 15.69
N ASN A 11 1.06 -15.23 16.77
CA ASN A 11 0.43 -14.69 17.97
C ASN A 11 -0.20 -13.31 17.70
N LEU A 12 0.48 -12.42 16.98
CA LEU A 12 -0.06 -11.12 16.59
C LEU A 12 -1.30 -11.25 15.70
N GLU A 13 -1.28 -12.18 14.76
CA GLU A 13 -2.42 -12.51 13.92
C GLU A 13 -3.61 -13.03 14.74
N ALA A 14 -3.37 -13.98 15.65
CA ALA A 14 -4.39 -14.54 16.54
C ALA A 14 -5.01 -13.49 17.48
N MET A 15 -4.23 -12.48 17.87
CA MET A 15 -4.71 -11.33 18.66
C MET A 15 -5.50 -10.30 17.82
N GLY A 16 -5.63 -10.51 16.50
CA GLY A 16 -6.31 -9.58 15.60
C GLY A 16 -5.49 -8.32 15.29
N PHE A 17 -4.17 -8.34 15.48
CA PHE A 17 -3.33 -7.16 15.23
C PHE A 17 -3.44 -6.70 13.78
N PHE A 18 -3.26 -7.61 12.82
CA PHE A 18 -3.38 -7.32 11.39
C PHE A 18 -4.82 -7.23 10.90
N GLY A 19 -5.74 -7.93 11.57
CA GLY A 19 -7.15 -7.99 11.20
C GLY A 19 -7.99 -6.81 11.71
N PHE A 20 -7.58 -6.15 12.78
CA PHE A 20 -8.37 -5.12 13.44
C PHE A 20 -7.54 -3.91 13.83
N PHE A 21 -6.50 -4.12 14.64
CA PHE A 21 -5.76 -3.01 15.26
C PHE A 21 -5.00 -2.15 14.25
N LEU A 22 -4.32 -2.77 13.29
CA LEU A 22 -3.56 -2.07 12.26
C LEU A 22 -4.47 -1.29 11.28
N PRO A 23 -5.55 -1.87 10.74
CA PRO A 23 -6.58 -1.12 10.03
C PRO A 23 -7.13 0.07 10.81
N PHE A 24 -7.42 -0.12 12.10
CA PHE A 24 -7.92 0.93 12.99
C PHE A 24 -6.94 2.10 13.12
N LEU A 25 -5.66 1.81 13.37
CA LEU A 25 -4.63 2.85 13.46
C LEU A 25 -4.47 3.60 12.14
N PHE A 26 -4.56 2.90 11.01
CA PHE A 26 -4.45 3.52 9.69
C PHE A 26 -5.62 4.47 9.42
N ILE A 27 -6.85 4.02 9.66
CA ILE A 27 -8.04 4.87 9.48
C ILE A 27 -7.97 6.07 10.42
N LEU A 28 -7.62 5.86 11.69
CA LEU A 28 -7.42 6.94 12.66
C LEU A 28 -6.43 7.99 12.13
N ALA A 29 -5.25 7.55 11.70
CA ALA A 29 -4.21 8.46 11.21
C ALA A 29 -4.64 9.22 9.95
N VAL A 30 -5.25 8.53 8.98
CA VAL A 30 -5.69 9.13 7.71
C VAL A 30 -6.83 10.11 7.95
N THR A 31 -7.85 9.73 8.74
CA THR A 31 -8.98 10.61 9.08
C THR A 31 -8.51 11.83 9.87
N PHE A 32 -7.62 11.64 10.84
CA PHE A 32 -7.05 12.74 11.63
C PHE A 32 -6.26 13.72 10.74
N ALA A 33 -5.38 13.19 9.89
CA ALA A 33 -4.60 14.01 8.95
C ALA A 33 -5.51 14.75 7.95
N ALA A 34 -6.55 14.10 7.44
CA ALA A 34 -7.51 14.70 6.53
C ALA A 34 -8.27 15.86 7.19
N LEU A 35 -8.81 15.65 8.38
CA LEU A 35 -9.56 16.67 9.14
C LEU A 35 -8.68 17.85 9.56
N LEU A 36 -7.42 17.59 9.95
CA LEU A 36 -6.45 18.65 10.22
C LEU A 36 -6.16 19.50 8.98
N LYS A 37 -6.01 18.86 7.82
CA LYS A 37 -5.68 19.55 6.57
C LYS A 37 -6.86 20.35 6.02
N THR A 38 -8.08 19.83 6.14
CA THR A 38 -9.28 20.47 5.59
C THR A 38 -9.82 21.57 6.50
N LYS A 39 -9.47 21.57 7.79
CA LYS A 39 -9.96 22.51 8.80
C LYS A 39 -11.49 22.56 8.91
N VAL A 40 -12.19 21.50 8.48
CA VAL A 40 -13.67 21.49 8.43
C VAL A 40 -14.31 21.55 9.83
N LEU A 41 -13.54 21.19 10.87
CA LEU A 41 -13.94 21.23 12.28
C LEU A 41 -13.20 22.34 13.06
N GLY A 42 -12.57 23.28 12.37
CA GLY A 42 -11.67 24.27 12.96
C GLY A 42 -10.26 23.72 13.20
N GLU A 43 -9.58 24.27 14.21
CA GLU A 43 -8.16 24.00 14.50
C GLU A 43 -7.93 23.27 15.84
N ASP A 44 -8.99 22.95 16.59
CA ASP A 44 -8.86 22.24 17.86
C ASP A 44 -8.51 20.76 17.64
N LYS A 45 -7.24 20.43 17.89
CA LYS A 45 -6.70 19.08 17.76
C LYS A 45 -7.39 18.05 18.66
N LYS A 46 -7.92 18.46 19.81
CA LYS A 46 -8.62 17.54 20.73
C LYS A 46 -9.94 17.08 20.10
N ILE A 47 -10.71 18.01 19.57
CA ILE A 47 -11.98 17.72 18.88
C ILE A 47 -11.72 16.83 17.66
N ILE A 48 -10.74 17.20 16.83
CA ILE A 48 -10.37 16.43 15.64
C ILE A 48 -9.91 15.01 16.02
N GLY A 49 -9.10 14.88 17.08
CA GLY A 49 -8.62 13.60 17.59
C GLY A 49 -9.76 12.70 18.06
N SER A 50 -10.67 13.23 18.88
CA SER A 50 -11.83 12.50 19.38
C SER A 50 -12.75 12.03 18.24
N ILE A 51 -13.03 12.89 17.26
CA ILE A 51 -13.88 12.53 16.11
C ILE A 51 -13.20 11.48 15.23
N SER A 52 -11.91 11.63 14.96
CA SER A 52 -11.14 10.64 14.17
C SER A 52 -11.09 9.28 14.84
N LEU A 53 -10.97 9.26 16.17
CA LEU A 53 -11.01 8.04 16.98
C LEU A 53 -12.35 7.32 16.84
N VAL A 54 -13.44 8.05 17.02
CA VAL A 54 -14.80 7.53 16.86
C VAL A 54 -15.02 6.99 15.44
N LEU A 55 -14.62 7.74 14.41
CA LEU A 55 -14.72 7.31 13.02
C LEU A 55 -13.91 6.04 12.74
N ALA A 56 -12.69 5.94 13.26
CA ALA A 56 -11.88 4.73 13.10
C ALA A 56 -12.53 3.50 13.72
N PHE A 57 -13.10 3.63 14.92
CA PHE A 57 -13.85 2.54 15.55
C PHE A 57 -15.07 2.12 14.73
N PHE A 58 -15.84 3.08 14.22
CA PHE A 58 -17.01 2.78 13.40
C PHE A 58 -16.63 2.15 12.06
N ILE A 59 -15.61 2.65 11.37
CA ILE A 59 -15.21 2.13 10.07
C ILE A 59 -14.68 0.69 10.20
N VAL A 60 -13.88 0.39 11.22
CA VAL A 60 -13.39 -0.98 11.43
C VAL A 60 -14.49 -1.88 11.97
N GLY A 61 -15.30 -1.41 12.92
CA GLY A 61 -16.40 -2.18 13.50
C GLY A 61 -17.50 -2.51 12.48
N PHE A 62 -17.88 -1.56 11.62
CA PHE A 62 -18.86 -1.77 10.56
C PHE A 62 -18.28 -2.50 9.35
N GLY A 63 -17.07 -2.11 8.92
CA GLY A 63 -16.42 -2.70 7.75
C GLY A 63 -15.93 -4.13 7.98
N GLY A 64 -15.75 -4.54 9.25
CA GLY A 64 -15.51 -5.92 9.64
C GLY A 64 -14.33 -6.56 8.90
N PRO A 65 -14.42 -7.85 8.54
CA PRO A 65 -13.37 -8.57 7.83
C PRO A 65 -13.01 -7.97 6.47
N ALA A 66 -13.93 -7.25 5.81
CA ALA A 66 -13.67 -6.68 4.49
C ALA A 66 -12.61 -5.59 4.55
N ILE A 67 -12.65 -4.73 5.58
CA ILE A 67 -11.62 -3.69 5.79
C ILE A 67 -10.27 -4.32 6.11
N ALA A 68 -10.25 -5.38 6.90
CA ALA A 68 -9.04 -6.14 7.19
C ALA A 68 -8.41 -6.69 5.90
N ILE A 69 -9.21 -7.38 5.09
CA ILE A 69 -8.80 -7.96 3.80
C ILE A 69 -8.33 -6.86 2.85
N PHE A 70 -9.04 -5.72 2.80
CA PHE A 70 -8.64 -4.58 1.99
C PHE A 70 -7.23 -4.12 2.34
N PHE A 71 -6.96 -3.84 3.63
CA PHE A 71 -5.66 -3.32 4.05
C PHE A 71 -4.55 -4.36 3.93
N THR A 72 -4.78 -5.62 4.31
CA THR A 72 -3.76 -6.67 4.17
C THR A 72 -3.42 -6.90 2.70
N THR A 73 -4.41 -6.84 1.81
CA THR A 73 -4.21 -6.95 0.35
C THR A 73 -3.49 -5.72 -0.22
N LEU A 74 -3.94 -4.52 0.16
CA LEU A 74 -3.34 -3.25 -0.29
C LEU A 74 -1.86 -3.15 0.11
N PHE A 75 -1.54 -3.43 1.37
CA PHE A 75 -0.16 -3.36 1.86
C PHE A 75 0.67 -4.57 1.43
N GLY A 76 0.07 -5.75 1.29
CA GLY A 76 0.74 -6.91 0.70
C GLY A 76 1.24 -6.62 -0.71
N PHE A 77 0.34 -6.19 -1.60
CA PHE A 77 0.72 -5.80 -2.96
C PHE A 77 1.60 -4.56 -3.00
N GLY A 78 1.33 -3.55 -2.16
CA GLY A 78 2.19 -2.37 -2.04
C GLY A 78 3.64 -2.74 -1.69
N THR A 79 3.84 -3.72 -0.80
CA THR A 79 5.18 -4.20 -0.42
C THR A 79 5.87 -4.91 -1.57
N VAL A 80 5.15 -5.72 -2.35
CA VAL A 80 5.70 -6.39 -3.55
C VAL A 80 6.13 -5.36 -4.60
N VAL A 81 5.29 -4.34 -4.87
CA VAL A 81 5.63 -3.26 -5.80
C VAL A 81 6.86 -2.48 -5.32
N LEU A 82 6.91 -2.14 -4.03
CA LEU A 82 8.06 -1.44 -3.43
C LEU A 82 9.34 -2.28 -3.53
N ALA A 83 9.28 -3.58 -3.24
CA ALA A 83 10.41 -4.48 -3.40
C ALA A 83 10.90 -4.55 -4.85
N GLY A 84 9.98 -4.65 -5.82
CA GLY A 84 10.31 -4.61 -7.24
C GLY A 84 10.97 -3.29 -7.65
N LEU A 85 10.47 -2.16 -7.16
CA LEU A 85 11.07 -0.84 -7.39
C LEU A 85 12.49 -0.76 -6.82
N LEU A 86 12.71 -1.28 -5.61
CA LEU A 86 14.02 -1.30 -4.97
C LEU A 86 15.02 -2.15 -5.79
N VAL A 87 14.58 -3.28 -6.34
CA VAL A 87 15.41 -4.12 -7.21
C VAL A 87 15.80 -3.36 -8.49
N ILE A 88 14.86 -2.64 -9.12
CA ILE A 88 15.15 -1.81 -10.31
C ILE A 88 16.16 -0.72 -9.97
N ILE A 89 15.98 -0.03 -8.84
CA ILE A 89 16.89 1.01 -8.37
C ILE A 89 18.30 0.44 -8.13
N LEU A 90 18.40 -0.75 -7.53
CA LEU A 90 19.67 -1.42 -7.27
C LEU A 90 20.41 -1.72 -8.58
N PHE A 91 19.73 -2.30 -9.57
CA PHE A 91 20.35 -2.57 -10.88
C PHE A 91 20.78 -1.28 -11.60
N LEU A 92 19.95 -0.23 -11.54
CA LEU A 92 20.27 1.05 -12.17
C LEU A 92 21.46 1.74 -11.48
N ALA A 93 21.56 1.64 -10.16
CA ALA A 93 22.73 2.12 -9.42
C ALA A 93 24.00 1.33 -9.79
N MET A 94 23.90 0.02 -9.97
CA MET A 94 25.03 -0.84 -10.38
C MET A 94 25.55 -0.53 -11.79
N THR A 95 24.69 -0.08 -12.71
CA THR A 95 25.10 0.32 -14.07
C THR A 95 25.66 1.75 -14.13
N GLY A 96 25.77 2.44 -13.00
CA GLY A 96 26.18 3.85 -12.94
C GLY A 96 25.10 4.83 -13.37
N GLY A 97 23.85 4.37 -13.49
CA GLY A 97 22.70 5.19 -13.83
C GLY A 97 22.31 6.15 -12.70
N ASP A 98 21.80 7.32 -13.08
CA ASP A 98 21.30 8.32 -12.14
C ASP A 98 19.84 8.04 -11.76
N VAL A 99 19.65 7.43 -10.58
CA VAL A 99 18.33 7.11 -10.00
C VAL A 99 17.46 8.36 -9.86
N SER A 100 18.06 9.51 -9.55
CA SER A 100 17.33 10.77 -9.34
C SER A 100 16.67 11.24 -10.63
N LYS A 101 17.39 11.16 -11.76
CA LYS A 101 16.84 11.49 -13.08
C LYS A 101 15.68 10.58 -13.47
N MET A 102 15.77 9.27 -13.23
CA MET A 102 14.67 8.35 -13.49
C MET A 102 13.43 8.70 -12.66
N MET A 103 13.60 8.89 -11.34
CA MET A 103 12.51 9.20 -10.42
C MET A 103 11.87 10.58 -10.67
N SER A 104 12.64 11.53 -11.20
CA SER A 104 12.12 12.85 -11.57
C SER A 104 11.34 12.87 -12.88
N GLY A 105 11.47 11.84 -13.72
CA GLY A 105 10.82 11.77 -15.03
C GLY A 105 9.30 11.71 -14.92
N GLY A 106 8.59 12.59 -15.63
CA GLY A 106 7.12 12.66 -15.62
C GLY A 106 6.46 11.30 -15.88
N GLY A 107 6.98 10.52 -16.82
CA GLY A 107 6.46 9.17 -17.14
C GLY A 107 6.53 8.19 -15.97
N VAL A 108 7.59 8.23 -15.16
CA VAL A 108 7.73 7.36 -13.98
C VAL A 108 6.74 7.74 -12.88
N LYS A 109 6.52 9.05 -12.66
CA LYS A 109 5.52 9.52 -11.70
C LYS A 109 4.11 9.05 -12.07
N TYR A 110 3.72 9.20 -13.34
CA TYR A 110 2.40 8.74 -13.79
C TYR A 110 2.27 7.21 -13.73
N ALA A 111 3.33 6.47 -14.07
CA ALA A 111 3.35 5.02 -13.94
C ALA A 111 3.16 4.58 -12.48
N LEU A 112 3.86 5.21 -11.52
CA LEU A 112 3.71 4.91 -10.10
C LEU A 112 2.30 5.21 -9.57
N VAL A 113 1.71 6.34 -9.99
CA VAL A 113 0.33 6.68 -9.64
C VAL A 113 -0.65 5.66 -10.22
N ALA A 114 -0.48 5.27 -11.50
CA ALA A 114 -1.31 4.26 -12.13
C ALA A 114 -1.22 2.91 -11.42
N VAL A 115 -0.02 2.48 -11.04
CA VAL A 115 0.19 1.25 -10.25
C VAL A 115 -0.51 1.36 -8.89
N GLY A 116 -0.37 2.49 -8.19
CA GLY A 116 -1.07 2.71 -6.92
C GLY A 116 -2.60 2.62 -7.04
N ILE A 117 -3.16 3.19 -8.10
CA ILE A 117 -4.60 3.11 -8.39
C ILE A 117 -5.02 1.66 -8.67
N ILE A 118 -4.27 0.92 -9.48
CA ILE A 118 -4.55 -0.50 -9.77
C ILE A 118 -4.54 -1.32 -8.48
N VAL A 119 -3.49 -1.18 -7.66
CA VAL A 119 -3.39 -1.92 -6.39
C VAL A 119 -4.56 -1.59 -5.46
N PHE A 120 -4.96 -0.31 -5.37
CA PHE A 120 -6.12 0.10 -4.60
C PHE A 120 -7.42 -0.59 -5.07
N PHE A 121 -7.70 -0.56 -6.38
CA PHE A 121 -8.92 -1.16 -6.93
C PHE A 121 -8.93 -2.69 -6.79
N VAL A 122 -7.78 -3.35 -6.91
CA VAL A 122 -7.73 -4.80 -6.67
C VAL A 122 -7.92 -5.12 -5.19
N ALA A 123 -7.29 -4.37 -4.27
CA ALA A 123 -7.51 -4.55 -2.85
C ALA A 123 -8.99 -4.36 -2.48
N ALA A 124 -9.64 -3.35 -3.07
CA ALA A 124 -11.08 -3.12 -2.92
C ALA A 124 -11.89 -4.29 -3.50
N GLY A 125 -11.58 -4.73 -4.72
CA GLY A 125 -12.24 -5.88 -5.35
C GLY A 125 -12.19 -7.14 -4.49
N THR A 126 -11.00 -7.50 -3.99
CA THR A 126 -10.81 -8.67 -3.12
C THR A 126 -11.60 -8.54 -1.82
N ALA A 127 -11.65 -7.36 -1.22
CA ALA A 127 -12.44 -7.09 -0.01
C ALA A 127 -13.95 -7.27 -0.21
N PHE A 128 -14.45 -7.05 -1.42
CA PHE A 128 -15.86 -7.24 -1.80
C PHE A 128 -16.13 -8.56 -2.53
N GLY A 129 -15.19 -9.52 -2.49
CA GLY A 129 -15.38 -10.87 -3.03
C GLY A 129 -15.03 -11.07 -4.51
N ILE A 130 -14.48 -10.05 -5.17
CA ILE A 130 -13.95 -10.14 -6.53
C ILE A 130 -12.51 -10.67 -6.46
N ARG A 131 -12.29 -11.92 -6.85
CA ARG A 131 -10.96 -12.55 -6.83
C ARG A 131 -10.18 -12.23 -8.11
N VAL A 132 -9.13 -11.42 -7.99
CA VAL A 132 -8.10 -11.28 -9.02
C VAL A 132 -7.04 -12.36 -8.76
N THR A 133 -6.72 -13.19 -9.76
CA THR A 133 -5.85 -14.36 -9.60
C THR A 133 -4.37 -13.98 -9.58
N ASP A 134 -3.54 -14.81 -8.92
CA ASP A 134 -2.08 -14.60 -8.78
C ASP A 134 -1.34 -14.51 -10.12
N VAL A 135 -1.89 -15.12 -11.16
CA VAL A 135 -1.35 -15.09 -12.53
C VAL A 135 -1.40 -13.67 -13.11
N THR A 136 -2.44 -12.90 -12.83
CA THR A 136 -2.57 -11.51 -13.31
C THR A 136 -1.46 -10.62 -12.75
N TRP A 137 -0.98 -10.90 -11.54
CA TRP A 137 0.06 -10.12 -10.86
C TRP A 137 1.46 -10.35 -11.38
N SER A 138 1.82 -11.62 -11.61
CA SER A 138 3.07 -11.97 -12.27
C SER A 138 3.14 -11.32 -13.66
N ILE A 139 2.01 -11.24 -14.38
CA ILE A 139 1.92 -10.59 -15.69
C ILE A 139 2.13 -9.07 -15.57
N VAL A 140 1.51 -8.39 -14.60
CA VAL A 140 1.69 -6.94 -14.41
C VAL A 140 3.15 -6.61 -14.05
N LEU A 141 3.77 -7.38 -13.15
CA LEU A 141 5.17 -7.20 -12.77
C LEU A 141 6.12 -7.45 -13.96
N VAL A 142 5.86 -8.49 -14.74
CA VAL A 142 6.62 -8.78 -15.97
C VAL A 142 6.46 -7.67 -17.00
N ILE A 143 5.25 -7.14 -17.20
CA ILE A 143 5.01 -6.00 -18.11
C ILE A 143 5.76 -4.76 -17.63
N LEU A 144 5.79 -4.48 -16.32
CA LEU A 144 6.55 -3.36 -15.77
C LEU A 144 8.05 -3.53 -15.97
N ILE A 145 8.59 -4.73 -15.75
CA ILE A 145 10.01 -5.04 -15.96
C ILE A 145 10.38 -4.92 -17.45
N ILE A 146 9.57 -5.47 -18.34
CA ILE A 146 9.78 -5.38 -19.80
C ILE A 146 9.69 -3.94 -20.26
N GLY A 147 8.67 -3.19 -19.81
CA GLY A 147 8.51 -1.77 -20.12
C GLY A 147 9.72 -0.95 -19.68
N ALA A 148 10.17 -1.13 -18.44
CA ALA A 148 11.36 -0.49 -17.90
C ALA A 148 12.62 -0.84 -18.71
N SER A 149 12.77 -2.11 -19.07
CA SER A 149 13.91 -2.61 -19.86
C SER A 149 13.94 -2.03 -21.28
N ILE A 150 12.79 -1.92 -21.95
CA ILE A 150 12.68 -1.31 -23.28
C ILE A 150 13.02 0.19 -23.20
N THR A 151 12.49 0.92 -22.22
CA THR A 151 12.85 2.34 -22.05
C THR A 151 14.30 2.57 -21.69
N PHE A 152 14.96 1.61 -21.02
CA PHE A 152 16.39 1.65 -20.75
C PHE A 152 17.20 1.44 -22.04
N LEU A 153 16.84 0.44 -22.86
CA LEU A 153 17.48 0.15 -24.14
C LEU A 153 17.28 1.25 -25.20
N MET A 154 16.16 1.97 -25.15
CA MET A 154 15.89 3.08 -26.09
C MET A 154 16.55 4.41 -25.71
N LYS A 155 17.14 4.50 -24.51
CA LYS A 155 17.80 5.72 -24.00
C LYS A 155 19.30 5.59 -23.80
N GLY A 156 19.86 4.38 -23.94
CA GLY A 156 21.31 4.14 -24.06
C GLY A 156 21.70 4.03 -25.53
#